data_AF-A0A917N9K4-F1
#
_entry.id   AF-A0A917N9K4-F1
#
_cell.length_a   1.000
_cell.length_b   1.000
_cell.length_c   1.000
_cell.angle_alpha   90.00
_cell.angle_beta   90.00
_cell.angle_gamma   90.00
#
_symmetry.space_group_name_H-M   'P 1'
#
loop_
_entity.id
_entity.type
_entity.pdbx_description
1 polymer ?
#
loop_
_entity_poly.entity_id
_entity_poly.type
_entity_poly.pdbx_seq_one_letter_code
_entity_poly.pdbx_strand_id
1 'polypeptide(L)' 'MDAPPHVIARVRSEYARSERGRSCHFFPLPQDSTLPSVLRAYCGFDIMPGQAEALDGPAGMPCLRCLMAAALADSSV' A
#
# COMPACT_ATOMS: atom_id res chain seq x y z
N MET A 1 20.03 3.64 -6.34
CA MET A 1 19.36 2.58 -5.55
C MET A 1 17.96 2.56 -6.05
N ASP A 2 17.57 1.53 -6.80
CA ASP A 2 16.20 1.42 -7.28
C ASP A 2 15.23 1.44 -6.10
N ALA A 3 14.07 2.05 -6.30
CA ALA A 3 13.01 2.04 -5.31
C ALA A 3 12.66 0.57 -4.98
N PRO A 4 12.54 0.19 -3.70
CA PRO A 4 12.03 -1.12 -3.38
C PRO A 4 10.63 -1.27 -4.01
N PRO A 5 10.36 -2.39 -4.70
CA PRO A 5 9.09 -2.58 -5.36
C PRO A 5 7.98 -2.51 -4.32
N HIS A 6 6.85 -1.90 -4.69
CA HIS A 6 5.71 -1.75 -3.80
C HIS A 6 4.45 -2.28 -4.45
N VAL A 7 3.53 -2.77 -3.62
CA VAL A 7 2.17 -3.13 -4.05
C VAL A 7 1.24 -2.00 -3.66
N ILE A 8 0.33 -1.66 -4.57
CA ILE A 8 -0.78 -0.76 -4.30
C ILE A 8 -1.98 -1.63 -3.95
N ALA A 9 -2.58 -1.41 -2.79
CA ALA A 9 -3.74 -2.17 -2.36
C ALA A 9 -4.73 -1.29 -1.60
N ARG A 10 -5.99 -1.70 -1.59
CA ARG A 10 -7.03 -1.11 -0.73
C ARG A 10 -7.76 -2.20 0.03
N VAL A 11 -8.36 -1.82 1.15
CA VAL A 11 -9.20 -2.73 1.93
C VAL A 11 -10.49 -3.00 1.14
N ARG A 12 -10.93 -4.25 1.10
CA ARG A 12 -12.19 -4.63 0.46
C ARG A 12 -13.34 -3.96 1.20
N SER A 13 -14.39 -3.63 0.47
CA SER A 13 -15.46 -2.75 0.98
C SER A 13 -16.15 -3.31 2.23
N GLU A 14 -16.23 -4.64 2.37
CA GLU A 14 -16.76 -5.33 3.55
C GLU A 14 -15.93 -5.12 4.83
N TYR A 15 -14.67 -4.69 4.72
CA TYR A 15 -13.75 -4.43 5.84
C TYR A 15 -13.43 -2.94 6.04
N ALA A 16 -13.75 -2.07 5.08
CA ALA A 16 -13.45 -0.63 5.16
C ALA A 16 -14.40 0.10 6.14
N ARG A 17 -13.92 0.39 7.36
CA ARG A 17 -14.70 1.07 8.43
C ARG A 17 -14.50 2.59 8.50
N SER A 18 -13.58 3.14 7.72
CA SER A 18 -13.25 4.57 7.72
C SER A 18 -12.90 5.04 6.31
N GLU A 19 -12.89 6.36 6.09
CA GLU A 19 -12.43 6.95 4.83
C GLU A 19 -10.99 6.51 4.51
N ARG A 20 -10.12 6.48 5.53
CA ARG A 20 -8.75 5.97 5.41
C ARG A 20 -8.71 4.50 4.96
N GLY A 21 -9.67 3.68 5.38
CA GLY A 21 -9.79 2.30 4.93
C GLY A 21 -10.28 2.17 3.48
N ARG A 22 -10.99 3.17 2.96
CA ARG A 22 -11.45 3.21 1.55
C ARG A 22 -10.40 3.72 0.58
N SER A 23 -9.41 4.49 1.07
CA SER A 23 -8.25 4.90 0.28
C SER A 23 -7.38 3.71 -0.12
N CYS A 24 -6.71 3.80 -1.28
CA CYS A 24 -5.60 2.89 -1.57
C CYS A 24 -4.32 3.35 -0.88
N HIS A 25 -3.48 2.37 -0.55
CA HIS A 25 -2.21 2.54 0.15
C HIS A 25 -1.11 1.79 -0.58
N PHE A 26 0.14 2.20 -0.31
CA PHE A 26 1.33 1.65 -0.95
C PHE A 26 2.12 0.90 0.11
N PHE A 27 2.46 -0.34 -0.19
CA PHE A 27 3.10 -1.28 0.72
C PHE A 27 4.45 -1.67 0.15
N PRO A 28 5.57 -1.41 0.84
CA PRO A 28 6.87 -1.90 0.40
C PRO A 28 6.86 -3.42 0.40
N LEU A 29 7.35 -4.03 -0.68
CA LEU A 29 7.58 -5.46 -0.68
C LEU A 29 8.86 -5.77 0.10
N PRO A 30 8.82 -6.73 1.04
CA PRO A 30 10.05 -7.23 1.64
C PRO A 30 10.95 -7.84 0.55
N GLN A 31 12.26 -7.68 0.70
CA GLN A 31 13.23 -8.31 -0.22
C GLN A 31 13.19 -9.85 -0.12
N ASP A 32 12.75 -10.35 1.04
CA ASP A 32 12.61 -11.76 1.30
C ASP A 32 11.21 -12.22 0.88
N SER A 33 11.10 -13.39 0.23
CA SER A 33 9.84 -13.94 -0.28
C SER A 33 8.89 -14.46 0.81
N THR A 34 9.06 -14.02 2.06
CA THR A 34 8.20 -14.41 3.17
C THR A 34 6.94 -13.56 3.16
N LEU A 35 5.78 -14.20 3.02
CA LEU A 35 4.49 -13.53 3.15
C LEU A 35 4.30 -13.03 4.59
N PRO A 36 4.17 -11.71 4.81
CA PRO A 36 4.02 -11.18 6.16
C PRO A 36 2.61 -11.44 6.68
N SER A 37 2.48 -11.64 8.00
CA SER A 37 1.19 -11.76 8.68
C SER A 37 0.39 -10.46 8.68
N VAL A 38 1.07 -9.32 8.47
CA VAL A 38 0.49 -7.98 8.35
C VAL A 38 1.23 -7.22 7.26
N LEU A 39 0.50 -6.64 6.31
CA LEU A 39 1.07 -5.66 5.39
C LEU A 39 0.90 -4.26 5.97
N ARG A 40 2.02 -3.56 6.16
CA ARG A 40 2.08 -2.19 6.68
C ARG A 40 2.38 -1.24 5.54
N ALA A 41 1.49 -0.29 5.27
CA ALA A 41 1.70 0.75 4.29
C ALA A 41 2.70 1.81 4.77
N TYR A 42 3.27 2.59 3.85
CA TYR A 42 4.11 3.74 4.21
C TYR A 42 3.43 4.73 5.15
N CYS A 43 2.10 4.88 5.06
CA CYS A 43 1.38 5.78 5.97
C CYS A 43 1.15 5.21 7.38
N GLY A 44 1.55 3.96 7.61
CA GLY A 44 1.31 3.24 8.85
C GLY A 44 0.02 2.42 8.87
N PHE A 45 -0.71 2.31 7.76
CA PHE A 45 -1.98 1.57 7.70
C PHE A 45 -1.73 0.06 7.59
N ASP A 46 -2.49 -0.74 8.34
CA ASP A 46 -2.37 -2.19 8.36
C ASP A 46 -3.50 -2.87 7.60
N ILE A 47 -3.15 -3.94 6.90
CA ILE A 47 -4.09 -4.90 6.34
C ILE A 47 -3.66 -6.32 6.69
N MET A 48 -4.64 -7.16 7.02
CA MET A 48 -4.42 -8.59 7.20
C MET A 48 -4.62 -9.34 5.87
N PRO A 49 -4.00 -10.51 5.68
CA PRO A 49 -4.27 -11.37 4.55
C PRO A 49 -5.78 -11.61 4.34
N GLY A 50 -6.23 -11.52 3.09
CA GLY A 50 -7.65 -11.69 2.71
C GLY A 50 -8.54 -10.45 2.89
N GLN A 51 -8.06 -9.39 3.54
CA GLN A 51 -8.84 -8.16 3.76
C GLN A 51 -8.69 -7.12 2.64
N ALA A 52 -7.74 -7.31 1.74
CA ALA A 52 -7.40 -6.32 0.73
C ALA A 52 -7.44 -6.91 -0.68
N GLU A 53 -7.59 -6.02 -1.66
CA GLU A 53 -7.40 -6.30 -3.08
C GLU A 53 -6.19 -5.50 -3.59
N ALA A 54 -5.36 -6.13 -4.40
CA ALA A 54 -4.27 -5.47 -5.11
C ALA A 54 -4.84 -4.65 -6.28
N LEU A 55 -4.19 -3.53 -6.58
CA LEU A 55 -4.55 -2.60 -7.64
C LEU A 55 -3.37 -2.44 -8.60
N ASP A 56 -3.66 -2.32 -9.90
CA ASP A 56 -2.63 -2.09 -10.93
C ASP A 56 -2.03 -0.67 -10.88
N GLY A 57 -2.65 0.23 -10.11
CA GLY A 57 -2.26 1.63 -10.01
C GLY A 57 -3.01 2.39 -8.92
N PRO A 58 -2.65 3.66 -8.69
CA PRO A 58 -3.38 4.54 -7.76
C PRO A 58 -4.81 4.72 -8.27
N ALA A 59 -5.81 4.39 -7.43
CA ALA A 59 -7.22 4.46 -7.81
C ALA A 59 -8.08 5.02 -6.67
N GLY A 60 -9.16 5.72 -7.03
CA GLY A 60 -10.01 6.42 -6.06
C GLY A 60 -9.27 7.59 -5.40
N MET A 61 -9.30 7.66 -4.07
CA MET A 61 -8.53 8.64 -3.29
C MET A 61 -7.29 7.97 -2.67
N PRO A 62 -6.12 8.01 -3.34
CA PRO A 62 -4.89 7.46 -2.79
C PRO A 62 -4.50 8.20 -1.50
N CYS A 63 -3.95 7.46 -0.55
CA CYS A 63 -3.41 8.09 0.65
C CYS A 63 -2.24 9.00 0.28
N LEU A 64 -2.39 10.32 0.48
CA LEU A 64 -1.39 11.31 0.11
C LEU A 64 0.01 11.01 0.70
N ARG A 65 0.07 10.56 1.96
CA ARG A 65 1.33 10.17 2.61
C ARG A 65 1.99 8.98 1.91
N CYS A 66 1.21 7.99 1.48
CA CYS A 66 1.72 6.86 0.71
C CYS A 66 2.21 7.31 -0.67
N LEU A 67 1.46 8.18 -1.35
CA LEU A 67 1.82 8.69 -2.67
C LEU A 67 3.14 9.47 -2.64
N MET A 68 3.31 10.37 -1.67
CA MET A 68 4.57 11.12 -1.51
C MET A 68 5.74 10.19 -1.16
N ALA A 69 5.55 9.22 -0.25
CA ALA A 69 6.60 8.28 0.12
C ALA A 69 7.05 7.41 -1.07
N ALA A 70 6.09 6.94 -1.89
CA ALA A 70 6.39 6.18 -3.09
C ALA A 70 7.14 7.03 -4.12
N ALA A 71 6.70 8.26 -4.39
CA ALA A 71 7.37 9.16 -5.33
C ALA A 71 8.81 9.50 -4.91
N LEU A 72 9.06 9.69 -3.61
CA LEU A 72 10.41 9.92 -3.07
C LEU A 72 11.29 8.67 -3.13
N ALA A 73 10.70 7.47 -2.98
CA ALA A 73 11.43 6.22 -3.19
C ALA A 73 11.80 6.02 -4.66
N ASP A 74 10.94 6.46 -5.58
CA ASP A 74 11.07 6.32 -7.04
C ASP A 74 12.00 7.34 -7.70
N SER A 75 12.64 8.23 -6.92
CA SER A 75 13.47 9.35 -7.42
C SER A 75 14.84 8.93 -7.98
N SER A 76 14.89 7.79 -8.69
CA SER A 76 15.94 7.43 -9.65
C SER A 76 15.55 7.98 -11.02
N VAL A 77 15.52 9.31 -11.16
CA VAL A 77 15.45 10.00 -12.46
C VAL A 77 16.71 10.80 -12.71
#